data_AF-A0A1L8CR04-F1
#
_entry.id   AF-A0A1L8CR04-F1
#
_cell.length_a   1.000
_cell.length_b   1.000
_cell.length_c   1.000
_cell.angle_alpha   90.00
_cell.angle_beta   90.00
_cell.angle_gamma   90.00
#
_symmetry.space_group_name_H-M   'P 1'
#
loop_
_entity.id
_entity.type
_entity.pdbx_description
1 polymer ?
#
loop_
_entity_poly.entity_id
_entity_poly.type
_entity_poly.pdbx_seq_one_letter_code
_entity_poly.pdbx_strand_id
1 'polypeptide(L)'
;MSPKSILAGVMVAGFLISIPLWLSSTTEDKQYLAQSAVKQLIEKNVGLLEIKPEEKEQLRKMLKPEAKAGEMDYEQVVWTKDIIQTIKPWVPDQTEAEAIARWVYIYAKRFNLSPELILGVIAVESRFDHFAVSNVGAIGLMQVMPFWKNELGSSDDNLLEIETNVRYGCAILRHYIDRYKKLDRALGAYNGSLGKNKYPNKIFAAMKRFKATDTGI
;
A
#
# COMPACT_ATOMS: atom_id res chain seq x y z
N MET A 1 25.67 -22.63 -6.71
CA MET A 1 25.81 -21.36 -5.98
C MET A 1 24.46 -20.64 -6.03
N SER A 2 23.82 -20.37 -4.89
CA SER A 2 22.37 -20.08 -4.79
C SER A 2 21.99 -18.59 -4.93
N PRO A 3 20.73 -18.25 -5.30
CA PRO A 3 20.30 -16.91 -5.72
C PRO A 3 20.05 -15.91 -4.56
N LYS A 4 20.95 -15.83 -3.57
CA LYS A 4 20.75 -15.00 -2.35
C LYS A 4 21.51 -13.66 -2.31
N SER A 5 22.09 -13.16 -3.40
CA SER A 5 23.07 -12.06 -3.32
C SER A 5 22.70 -10.70 -3.96
N ILE A 6 21.43 -10.41 -4.27
CA ILE A 6 21.07 -9.10 -4.92
C ILE A 6 20.23 -8.16 -4.01
N LEU A 7 20.11 -8.42 -2.72
CA LEU A 7 19.42 -7.50 -1.79
C LEU A 7 20.28 -7.09 -0.59
N ALA A 8 21.51 -6.66 -0.85
CA ALA A 8 22.44 -6.11 0.14
C ALA A 8 22.75 -4.61 -0.07
N GLY A 9 21.87 -3.85 -0.73
CA GLY A 9 22.23 -2.57 -1.34
C GLY A 9 21.81 -1.25 -0.68
N VAL A 10 21.09 -1.21 0.47
CA VAL A 10 20.69 0.09 1.08
C VAL A 10 20.75 0.14 2.62
N MET A 11 21.12 -0.90 3.36
CA MET A 11 21.25 -0.81 4.83
C MET A 11 22.70 -0.86 5.31
N VAL A 12 23.39 0.29 5.43
CA VAL A 12 24.59 0.36 6.32
C VAL A 12 24.76 1.68 7.10
N ALA A 13 24.36 2.87 6.66
CA ALA A 13 24.91 4.07 7.31
C ALA A 13 24.30 4.49 8.68
N GLY A 14 23.21 3.88 9.16
CA GLY A 14 22.49 4.36 10.36
C GLY A 14 22.46 3.42 11.58
N PHE A 15 22.84 2.15 11.44
CA PHE A 15 22.47 1.12 12.43
C PHE A 15 23.57 0.76 13.45
N LEU A 16 24.77 1.31 13.35
CA LEU A 16 25.89 0.90 14.21
C LEU A 16 26.02 1.65 15.55
N ILE A 17 25.18 2.66 15.83
CA ILE A 17 25.29 3.47 17.06
C ILE A 17 24.33 2.99 18.18
N SER A 18 23.34 2.11 17.89
CA SER A 18 22.26 1.78 18.84
C SER A 18 22.24 0.32 19.36
N ILE A 19 23.25 -0.49 19.07
CA ILE A 19 23.33 -1.91 19.48
C ILE A 19 23.19 -2.11 21.02
N PRO A 20 23.72 -1.24 21.91
CA PRO A 20 23.59 -1.44 23.35
C PRO A 20 22.17 -1.28 23.90
N LEU A 21 21.30 -0.47 23.28
CA LEU A 21 19.91 -0.23 23.73
C LEU A 21 18.92 -1.27 23.19
N TRP A 22 19.23 -1.89 22.05
CA TRP A 22 18.34 -2.86 21.41
C TRP A 22 18.33 -4.23 22.11
N LEU A 23 19.44 -4.59 22.76
CA LEU A 23 19.58 -5.86 23.49
C LEU A 23 18.85 -5.84 24.86
N SER A 24 18.60 -4.66 25.42
CA SER A 24 18.00 -4.48 26.75
C SER A 24 16.56 -3.92 26.73
N SER A 25 15.99 -3.66 25.56
CA SER A 25 14.65 -3.07 25.40
C SER A 25 13.53 -4.10 25.34
N THR A 26 12.36 -3.70 25.85
CA THR A 26 11.11 -4.47 25.73
C THR A 26 10.66 -4.55 24.26
N THR A 27 9.68 -5.41 23.96
CA THR A 27 9.08 -5.52 22.62
C THR A 27 8.43 -4.21 22.16
N GLU A 28 7.81 -3.46 23.07
CA GLU A 28 7.21 -2.15 22.78
C GLU A 28 8.30 -1.10 22.50
N ASP A 29 9.36 -1.07 23.30
CA ASP A 29 10.50 -0.17 23.09
C ASP A 29 11.18 -0.43 21.74
N LYS A 30 11.31 -1.70 21.34
CA LYS A 30 11.85 -2.08 20.02
C LYS A 30 10.94 -1.58 18.89
N GLN A 31 9.63 -1.65 19.08
CA GLN A 31 8.66 -1.17 18.09
C GLN A 31 8.67 0.35 17.99
N TYR A 32 8.80 1.06 19.11
CA TYR A 32 8.95 2.52 19.16
C TYR A 32 10.28 2.99 18.56
N LEU A 33 11.40 2.33 18.88
CA LEU A 33 12.72 2.62 18.32
C LEU A 33 12.78 2.31 16.82
N ALA A 34 12.14 1.21 16.38
CA ALA A 34 12.00 0.91 14.96
C ALA A 34 11.15 1.98 14.25
N GLN A 35 10.01 2.38 14.82
CA GLN A 35 9.15 3.41 14.24
C GLN A 35 9.84 4.78 14.18
N SER A 36 10.59 5.18 15.21
CA SER A 36 11.33 6.44 15.24
C SER A 36 12.54 6.45 14.30
N ALA A 37 13.31 5.35 14.25
CA ALA A 37 14.40 5.20 13.29
C ALA A 37 13.88 5.14 11.84
N VAL A 38 12.76 4.45 11.60
CA VAL A 38 12.07 4.44 10.30
C VAL A 38 11.56 5.83 9.94
N LYS A 39 10.96 6.57 10.87
CA LYS A 39 10.52 7.95 10.67
C LYS A 39 11.70 8.82 10.25
N GLN A 40 12.81 8.81 10.99
CA GLN A 40 14.02 9.57 10.63
C GLN A 40 14.62 9.14 9.29
N LEU A 41 14.59 7.85 8.96
CA LEU A 41 15.07 7.33 7.68
C LEU A 41 14.17 7.79 6.52
N ILE A 42 12.86 7.85 6.72
CA ILE A 42 11.87 8.35 5.77
C ILE A 42 12.02 9.87 5.57
N GLU A 43 12.20 10.63 6.66
CA GLU A 43 12.49 12.08 6.62
C GLU A 43 13.72 12.34 5.77
N LYS A 44 14.79 11.60 6.04
CA LYS A 44 16.11 11.83 5.45
C LYS A 44 16.23 11.38 3.99
N ASN A 45 15.54 10.30 3.59
CA ASN A 45 15.77 9.68 2.27
C ASN A 45 14.66 9.93 1.24
N VAL A 46 13.46 10.34 1.65
CA VAL A 46 12.32 10.38 0.72
C VAL A 46 11.67 11.78 0.62
N GLY A 47 12.00 12.73 1.50
CA GLY A 47 11.27 14.02 1.54
C GLY A 47 9.77 13.83 1.85
N LEU A 48 9.40 12.63 2.30
CA LEU A 48 8.05 12.12 2.52
C LEU A 48 7.33 12.87 3.65
N LEU A 49 8.09 13.59 4.48
CA LEU A 49 7.60 14.28 5.68
C LEU A 49 7.51 15.80 5.50
N GLU A 50 7.73 16.31 4.28
CA GLU A 50 7.21 17.62 3.88
C GLU A 50 5.77 17.51 3.37
N ILE A 51 4.91 16.76 4.06
CA ILE A 51 3.46 16.83 3.82
C ILE A 51 3.01 18.16 4.40
N LYS A 52 2.60 19.08 3.52
CA LYS A 52 2.15 20.39 3.96
C LYS A 52 0.89 20.22 4.82
N PRO A 53 0.62 21.13 5.77
CA PRO A 53 -0.56 21.02 6.63
C PRO A 53 -1.88 20.80 5.86
N GLU A 54 -2.05 21.46 4.72
CA GLU A 54 -3.20 21.30 3.83
C GLU A 54 -3.31 19.89 3.22
N GLU A 55 -2.19 19.28 2.85
CA GLU A 55 -2.14 17.91 2.33
C GLU A 55 -2.46 16.92 3.45
N LYS A 56 -2.00 17.19 4.67
CA LYS A 56 -2.29 16.38 5.87
C LYS A 56 -3.80 16.33 6.13
N GLU A 57 -4.45 17.49 6.05
CA GLU A 57 -5.90 17.60 6.24
C GLU A 57 -6.70 16.92 5.12
N GLN A 58 -6.26 17.08 3.87
CA GLN A 58 -6.88 16.36 2.74
C GLN A 58 -6.78 14.85 2.93
N LEU A 59 -5.60 14.34 3.31
CA LEU A 59 -5.41 12.91 3.56
C LEU A 59 -6.29 12.41 4.72
N ARG A 60 -6.39 13.15 5.83
CA ARG A 60 -7.31 12.80 6.94
C ARG A 60 -8.75 12.65 6.47
N LYS A 61 -9.22 13.54 5.60
CA LYS A 61 -10.58 13.44 5.01
C LYS A 61 -10.70 12.21 4.12
N MET A 62 -9.69 11.92 3.31
CA MET A 62 -9.66 10.74 2.43
C MET A 62 -9.65 9.43 3.24
N LEU A 63 -8.98 9.41 4.38
CA LEU A 63 -8.90 8.25 5.26
C LEU A 63 -10.17 8.00 6.08
N LYS A 64 -11.20 8.84 6.03
CA LYS A 64 -12.47 8.49 6.69
C LYS A 64 -13.09 7.25 6.01
N PRO A 65 -13.55 6.23 6.76
CA PRO A 65 -14.20 5.06 6.16
C PRO A 65 -15.45 5.48 5.38
N GLU A 66 -15.79 4.73 4.35
CA GLU A 66 -17.03 4.97 3.61
C GLU A 66 -18.25 4.58 4.44
N ALA A 67 -19.24 5.46 4.53
CA ALA A 67 -20.44 5.25 5.32
C ALA A 67 -21.37 4.25 4.59
N LYS A 68 -21.07 2.96 4.75
CA LYS A 68 -21.68 1.80 4.09
C LYS A 68 -21.50 1.80 2.58
N ALA A 69 -20.86 0.73 2.07
CA ALA A 69 -20.90 0.41 0.66
C ALA A 69 -22.37 0.25 0.24
N GLY A 70 -22.85 1.13 -0.64
CA GLY A 70 -24.19 1.04 -1.23
C GLY A 70 -24.41 -0.29 -1.97
N GLU A 71 -25.62 -0.50 -2.49
CA GLU A 71 -25.89 -1.62 -3.38
C GLU A 71 -24.92 -1.61 -4.56
N MET A 72 -24.40 -2.78 -4.92
CA MET A 72 -23.48 -2.90 -6.03
C MET A 72 -24.22 -2.63 -7.34
N ASP A 73 -23.69 -1.72 -8.17
CA ASP A 73 -24.21 -1.53 -9.51
C ASP A 73 -23.87 -2.75 -10.40
N TYR A 74 -24.57 -2.89 -11.53
CA TYR A 74 -24.40 -4.04 -12.41
C TYR A 74 -22.95 -4.16 -12.92
N GLU A 75 -22.32 -3.03 -13.25
CA GLU A 75 -20.93 -2.96 -13.70
C GLU A 75 -19.99 -3.48 -12.61
N GLN A 76 -20.20 -3.07 -11.35
CA GLN A 76 -19.47 -3.56 -10.20
C GLN A 76 -19.60 -5.08 -10.04
N VAL A 77 -20.81 -5.63 -10.20
CA VAL A 77 -21.06 -7.07 -10.05
C VAL A 77 -20.29 -7.87 -11.11
N VAL A 78 -20.35 -7.44 -12.37
CA VAL A 78 -19.65 -8.12 -13.48
C VAL A 78 -18.14 -8.04 -13.27
N TRP A 79 -17.62 -6.84 -13.07
CA TRP A 79 -16.18 -6.62 -12.84
C TRP A 79 -15.66 -7.41 -11.64
N THR A 80 -16.41 -7.44 -10.54
CA THR A 80 -16.03 -8.16 -9.30
C THR A 80 -15.90 -9.65 -9.56
N LYS A 81 -16.81 -10.26 -10.33
CA LYS A 81 -16.73 -11.69 -10.68
C LYS A 81 -15.47 -12.02 -11.47
N ASP A 82 -15.13 -11.20 -12.46
CA ASP A 82 -13.95 -11.41 -13.30
C ASP A 82 -12.66 -11.30 -12.47
N ILE A 83 -12.59 -10.32 -11.57
CA ILE A 83 -11.44 -10.15 -10.67
C ILE A 83 -11.32 -11.30 -9.69
N ILE A 84 -12.42 -11.77 -9.08
CA ILE A 84 -12.39 -12.93 -8.17
C ILE A 84 -11.75 -14.13 -8.87
N GLN A 85 -12.16 -14.44 -10.10
CA GLN A 85 -11.54 -15.54 -10.85
C GLN A 85 -10.06 -15.29 -11.15
N THR A 86 -9.71 -14.05 -11.47
CA THR A 86 -8.33 -13.64 -11.78
C THR A 86 -7.40 -13.79 -10.57
N ILE A 87 -7.86 -13.43 -9.37
CA ILE A 87 -7.03 -13.45 -8.15
C ILE A 87 -7.07 -14.77 -7.39
N LYS A 88 -8.01 -15.66 -7.72
CA LYS A 88 -8.19 -16.99 -7.10
C LYS A 88 -6.90 -17.82 -6.92
N PRO A 89 -5.92 -17.80 -7.84
CA PRO A 89 -4.65 -18.52 -7.64
C PRO A 89 -3.82 -18.02 -6.45
N TRP A 90 -4.04 -16.78 -6.00
CA TRP A 90 -3.40 -16.19 -4.82
C TRP A 90 -4.32 -16.13 -3.61
N VAL A 91 -5.63 -15.98 -3.83
CA VAL A 91 -6.66 -15.85 -2.79
C VAL A 91 -7.68 -16.98 -2.95
N PRO A 92 -7.42 -18.17 -2.38
CA PRO A 92 -8.30 -19.32 -2.56
C PRO A 92 -9.62 -19.20 -1.77
N ASP A 93 -9.63 -18.40 -0.69
CA ASP A 93 -10.85 -18.13 0.08
C ASP A 93 -11.78 -17.19 -0.70
N GLN A 94 -13.02 -17.63 -0.89
CA GLN A 94 -14.01 -16.90 -1.68
C GLN A 94 -14.43 -15.58 -1.01
N THR A 95 -14.56 -15.58 0.32
CA THR A 95 -15.00 -14.40 1.09
C THR A 95 -13.91 -13.31 1.04
N GLU A 96 -12.65 -13.71 1.17
CA GLU A 96 -11.49 -12.85 1.06
C GLU A 96 -11.37 -12.26 -0.35
N ALA A 97 -11.50 -13.09 -1.40
CA ALA A 97 -11.45 -12.62 -2.78
C ALA A 97 -12.59 -11.64 -3.10
N GLU A 98 -13.81 -11.90 -2.62
CA GLU A 98 -14.96 -11.00 -2.72
C GLU A 98 -14.70 -9.68 -2.00
N ALA A 99 -14.14 -9.72 -0.79
CA ALA A 99 -13.81 -8.52 -0.02
C ALA A 99 -12.75 -7.66 -0.74
N ILE A 100 -11.67 -8.28 -1.24
CA ILE A 100 -10.61 -7.58 -1.99
C ILE A 100 -11.21 -6.92 -3.22
N ALA A 101 -11.91 -7.68 -4.07
CA ALA A 101 -12.49 -7.14 -5.29
C ALA A 101 -13.47 -6.00 -5.00
N ARG A 102 -14.39 -6.19 -4.04
CA ARG A 102 -15.35 -5.16 -3.63
C ARG A 102 -14.67 -3.87 -3.19
N TRP A 103 -13.70 -3.95 -2.28
CA TRP A 103 -13.04 -2.75 -1.74
C TRP A 103 -12.11 -2.08 -2.74
N VAL A 104 -11.46 -2.84 -3.61
CA VAL A 104 -10.71 -2.29 -4.74
C VAL A 104 -11.63 -1.46 -5.63
N TYR A 105 -12.80 -1.97 -6.03
CA TYR A 105 -13.74 -1.22 -6.87
C TYR A 105 -14.22 0.08 -6.21
N ILE A 106 -14.66 -0.02 -4.95
CA ILE A 106 -15.17 1.12 -4.18
C ILE A 106 -14.11 2.22 -4.09
N TYR A 107 -12.89 1.86 -3.67
CA TYR A 107 -11.83 2.85 -3.50
C TYR A 107 -11.20 3.31 -4.81
N ALA A 108 -11.25 2.51 -5.88
CA ALA A 108 -10.95 2.95 -7.23
C ALA A 108 -11.87 4.11 -7.65
N LYS A 109 -13.18 3.93 -7.52
CA LYS A 109 -14.19 4.94 -7.86
C LYS A 109 -14.06 6.18 -6.98
N ARG A 110 -13.98 5.99 -5.66
CA ARG A 110 -13.88 7.08 -4.67
C ARG A 110 -12.65 7.95 -4.88
N PHE A 111 -11.50 7.35 -5.23
CA PHE A 111 -10.24 8.07 -5.39
C PHE A 111 -9.85 8.32 -6.84
N ASN A 112 -10.74 8.04 -7.81
CA ASN A 112 -10.46 8.19 -9.24
C ASN A 112 -9.12 7.53 -9.63
N LEU A 113 -8.99 6.25 -9.27
CA LEU A 113 -7.87 5.38 -9.62
C LEU A 113 -8.40 4.26 -10.52
N SER A 114 -7.57 3.73 -11.41
CA SER A 114 -7.95 2.53 -12.16
C SER A 114 -7.89 1.31 -11.22
N PRO A 115 -8.85 0.39 -11.26
CA PRO A 115 -8.79 -0.83 -10.45
C PRO A 115 -7.55 -1.68 -10.75
N GLU A 116 -7.09 -1.72 -12.00
CA GLU A 116 -5.87 -2.45 -12.41
C GLU A 116 -4.62 -1.90 -11.73
N LEU A 117 -4.55 -0.58 -11.53
CA LEU A 117 -3.46 0.07 -10.81
C LEU A 117 -3.39 -0.44 -9.37
N ILE A 118 -4.54 -0.47 -8.69
CA ILE A 118 -4.64 -0.93 -7.30
C ILE A 118 -4.29 -2.42 -7.21
N LEU A 119 -4.88 -3.26 -8.06
CA LEU A 119 -4.56 -4.70 -8.13
C LEU A 119 -3.09 -4.94 -8.46
N GLY A 120 -2.50 -4.13 -9.34
CA GLY A 120 -1.08 -4.17 -9.68
C GLY A 120 -0.18 -3.85 -8.48
N VAL A 121 -0.56 -2.86 -7.67
CA VAL A 121 0.12 -2.55 -6.39
C VAL A 121 -0.02 -3.72 -5.43
N ILE A 122 -1.23 -4.22 -5.17
CA ILE A 122 -1.46 -5.35 -4.26
C ILE A 122 -0.64 -6.59 -4.67
N ALA A 123 -0.63 -6.90 -5.97
CA ALA A 123 0.10 -8.05 -6.49
C ALA A 123 1.62 -7.93 -6.28
N VAL A 124 2.19 -6.72 -6.41
CA VAL A 124 3.63 -6.47 -6.24
C VAL A 124 4.03 -6.36 -4.77
N GLU A 125 3.17 -5.77 -3.93
CA GLU A 125 3.45 -5.48 -2.54
C GLU A 125 3.27 -6.71 -1.63
N SER A 126 2.16 -7.43 -1.76
CA SER A 126 1.85 -8.56 -0.86
C SER A 126 1.52 -9.87 -1.56
N ARG A 127 1.36 -9.86 -2.90
CA ARG A 127 0.78 -10.99 -3.65
C ARG A 127 -0.61 -11.37 -3.12
N PHE A 128 -1.40 -10.37 -2.76
CA PHE A 128 -2.75 -10.50 -2.19
C PHE A 128 -2.83 -11.06 -0.77
N ASP A 129 -1.72 -11.24 -0.07
CA ASP A 129 -1.74 -11.59 1.35
C ASP A 129 -2.08 -10.35 2.20
N HIS A 130 -3.25 -10.36 2.86
CA HIS A 130 -3.66 -9.25 3.73
C HIS A 130 -3.03 -9.30 5.13
N PHE A 131 -2.38 -10.40 5.50
CA PHE A 131 -1.59 -10.54 6.73
C PHE A 131 -0.10 -10.24 6.53
N ALA A 132 0.33 -9.92 5.32
CA ALA A 132 1.73 -9.70 5.00
C ALA A 132 2.36 -8.57 5.84
N VAL A 133 3.48 -8.85 6.50
CA VAL A 133 4.31 -7.86 7.21
C VAL A 133 5.73 -7.91 6.67
N SER A 134 6.22 -6.80 6.13
CA SER A 134 7.61 -6.72 5.65
C SER A 134 8.61 -6.58 6.80
N ASN A 135 9.89 -6.84 6.51
CA ASN A 135 11.00 -6.67 7.45
C ASN A 135 11.15 -5.23 8.00
N VAL A 136 10.59 -4.24 7.30
CA VAL A 136 10.61 -2.82 7.72
C VAL A 136 9.28 -2.37 8.34
N GLY A 137 8.34 -3.30 8.52
CA GLY A 137 7.09 -3.07 9.24
C GLY A 137 5.92 -2.56 8.39
N ALA A 138 6.02 -2.57 7.05
CA ALA A 138 4.88 -2.32 6.17
C ALA A 138 3.86 -3.47 6.26
N ILE A 139 2.55 -3.16 6.24
CA ILE A 139 1.48 -4.12 6.60
C ILE A 139 0.45 -4.26 5.47
N GLY A 140 -0.02 -5.49 5.27
CA GLY A 140 -1.20 -5.87 4.50
C GLY A 140 -1.07 -5.74 2.98
N LEU A 141 -2.22 -5.73 2.31
CA LEU A 141 -2.36 -5.84 0.85
C LEU A 141 -1.49 -4.85 0.06
N MET A 142 -1.50 -3.59 0.46
CA MET A 142 -0.80 -2.50 -0.20
C MET A 142 0.47 -2.07 0.55
N GLN A 143 0.92 -2.87 1.52
CA GLN A 143 2.11 -2.64 2.36
C GLN A 143 2.15 -1.20 2.91
N VAL A 144 1.10 -0.83 3.63
CA VAL A 144 0.96 0.49 4.25
C VAL A 144 1.86 0.56 5.49
N MET A 145 2.65 1.61 5.59
CA MET A 145 3.48 1.86 6.76
C MET A 145 2.64 2.34 7.96
N PRO A 146 2.85 1.79 9.19
CA PRO A 146 2.07 2.14 10.38
C PRO A 146 2.05 3.63 10.74
N PHE A 147 3.08 4.39 10.39
CA PHE A 147 3.12 5.83 10.69
C PHE A 147 1.96 6.60 10.02
N TRP A 148 1.48 6.16 8.84
CA TRP A 148 0.34 6.79 8.18
C TRP A 148 -0.92 6.69 9.04
N LYS A 149 -1.15 5.52 9.64
CA LYS A 149 -2.21 5.30 10.61
C LYS A 149 -2.02 6.18 11.83
N ASN A 150 -0.82 6.16 12.42
CA ASN A 150 -0.57 6.88 13.66
C ASN A 150 -0.67 8.41 13.52
N GLU A 151 -0.34 8.96 12.34
CA GLU A 151 -0.32 10.41 12.10
C GLU A 151 -1.66 10.97 11.57
N LEU A 152 -2.40 10.17 10.79
CA LEU A 152 -3.57 10.62 10.01
C LEU A 152 -4.84 9.79 10.25
N GLY A 153 -4.70 8.60 10.83
CA GLY A 153 -5.74 7.60 10.97
C GLY A 153 -6.59 7.71 12.22
N SER A 154 -7.48 6.73 12.38
CA SER A 154 -8.19 6.47 13.64
C SER A 154 -7.42 5.45 14.50
N SER A 155 -7.61 5.51 15.82
CA SER A 155 -7.12 4.47 16.74
C SER A 155 -7.69 3.09 16.43
N ASP A 156 -8.92 3.06 15.92
CA ASP A 156 -9.68 1.84 15.65
C ASP A 156 -9.33 1.20 14.30
N ASP A 157 -8.54 1.90 13.46
CA ASP A 157 -8.08 1.34 12.18
C ASP A 157 -7.10 0.18 12.43
N ASN A 158 -7.29 -0.91 11.69
CA ASN A 158 -6.40 -2.07 11.67
C ASN A 158 -5.89 -2.30 10.24
N LEU A 159 -4.58 -2.14 10.02
CA LEU A 159 -3.98 -2.29 8.68
C LEU A 159 -3.96 -3.74 8.17
N LEU A 160 -4.29 -4.74 9.00
CA LEU A 160 -4.50 -6.13 8.56
C LEU A 160 -5.90 -6.34 7.96
N GLU A 161 -6.85 -5.43 8.21
CA GLU A 161 -8.18 -5.51 7.61
C GLU A 161 -8.14 -5.07 6.14
N ILE A 162 -8.75 -5.86 5.27
CA ILE A 162 -8.75 -5.65 3.81
C ILE A 162 -9.27 -4.25 3.45
N GLU A 163 -10.42 -3.87 3.99
CA GLU A 163 -11.03 -2.56 3.76
C GLU A 163 -10.07 -1.43 4.13
N THR A 164 -9.52 -1.50 5.35
CA THR A 164 -8.69 -0.43 5.90
C THR A 164 -7.40 -0.33 5.11
N ASN A 165 -6.77 -1.45 4.80
CA ASN A 165 -5.53 -1.43 4.04
C ASN A 165 -5.70 -0.85 2.63
N VAL A 166 -6.75 -1.26 1.93
CA VAL A 166 -7.07 -0.74 0.58
C VAL A 166 -7.42 0.75 0.64
N ARG A 167 -8.22 1.18 1.62
CA ARG A 167 -8.53 2.60 1.85
C ARG A 167 -7.26 3.43 2.00
N TYR A 168 -6.36 3.00 2.88
CA TYR A 168 -5.11 3.71 3.17
C TYR A 168 -4.20 3.76 1.95
N GLY A 169 -3.92 2.61 1.34
CA GLY A 169 -3.04 2.53 0.17
C GLY A 169 -3.56 3.39 -0.98
N CYS A 170 -4.86 3.37 -1.25
CA CYS A 170 -5.46 4.18 -2.30
C CYS A 170 -5.43 5.68 -1.96
N ALA A 171 -5.69 6.08 -0.72
CA ALA A 171 -5.62 7.48 -0.29
C ALA A 171 -4.19 8.05 -0.45
N ILE A 172 -3.18 7.28 -0.01
CA ILE A 172 -1.76 7.66 -0.13
C ILE A 172 -1.34 7.73 -1.60
N LEU A 173 -1.73 6.74 -2.41
CA LEU A 173 -1.42 6.72 -3.83
C LEU A 173 -2.05 7.91 -4.56
N ARG A 174 -3.33 8.20 -4.28
CA ARG A 174 -4.03 9.36 -4.85
C ARG A 174 -3.35 10.67 -4.45
N HIS A 175 -2.97 10.83 -3.19
CA HIS A 175 -2.20 11.99 -2.74
C HIS A 175 -0.92 12.18 -3.57
N TYR A 176 -0.16 11.12 -3.82
CA TYR A 176 1.04 11.24 -4.65
C TYR A 176 0.78 11.52 -6.12
N ILE A 177 -0.29 10.96 -6.70
CA ILE A 177 -0.67 11.31 -8.07
C ILE A 177 -1.07 12.79 -8.13
N ASP A 178 -1.78 13.30 -7.13
CA ASP A 178 -2.13 14.72 -7.05
C ASP A 178 -0.91 15.62 -6.88
N ARG A 179 0.08 15.18 -6.11
CA ARG A 179 1.31 15.93 -5.88
C ARG A 179 2.21 15.97 -7.10
N TYR A 180 2.45 14.83 -7.73
CA TYR A 180 3.45 14.71 -8.80
C TYR A 180 2.88 14.82 -10.21
N LYS A 181 1.55 14.70 -10.38
CA LYS A 181 0.83 14.74 -11.67
C LYS A 181 1.33 13.74 -12.73
N LYS A 182 2.19 12.80 -12.33
CA LYS A 182 2.77 11.75 -13.17
C LYS A 182 2.77 10.45 -12.39
N LEU A 183 2.18 9.41 -12.98
CA LEU A 183 1.93 8.15 -12.29
C LEU A 183 3.23 7.41 -11.90
N ASP A 184 4.24 7.44 -12.76
CA ASP A 184 5.57 6.86 -12.48
C ASP A 184 6.24 7.51 -11.27
N ARG A 185 6.19 8.84 -11.17
CA ARG A 185 6.71 9.58 -10.01
C ARG A 185 5.89 9.30 -8.75
N ALA A 186 4.57 9.21 -8.87
CA ALA A 186 3.69 8.91 -7.75
C ALA A 186 3.96 7.50 -7.18
N LEU A 187 4.10 6.49 -8.05
CA LEU A 187 4.47 5.13 -7.66
C LEU A 187 5.87 5.07 -7.05
N GLY A 188 6.82 5.82 -7.62
CA GLY A 188 8.14 5.98 -7.02
C GLY A 188 8.06 6.56 -5.60
N ALA A 189 7.26 7.62 -5.38
CA ALA A 189 7.07 8.20 -4.06
C ALA A 189 6.37 7.24 -3.08
N TYR A 190 5.33 6.54 -3.54
CA TYR A 190 4.56 5.56 -2.75
C TYR A 190 5.47 4.50 -2.12
N ASN A 191 6.40 3.95 -2.91
CA ASN A 191 7.34 2.92 -2.44
C ASN A 191 8.64 3.49 -1.82
N GLY A 192 8.86 4.80 -1.87
CA GLY A 192 10.10 5.44 -1.37
C GLY A 192 11.29 5.37 -2.34
N SER A 193 11.04 5.21 -3.63
CA SER A 193 12.03 5.17 -4.71
C SER A 193 11.85 6.29 -5.75
N LEU A 194 11.42 7.49 -5.32
CA LEU A 194 11.16 8.64 -6.20
C LEU A 194 12.30 8.88 -7.20
N GLY A 195 11.95 9.02 -8.48
CA GLY A 195 12.90 9.20 -9.58
C GLY A 195 13.51 7.91 -10.14
N LYS A 196 13.19 6.74 -9.57
CA LYS A 196 13.60 5.43 -10.10
C LYS A 196 12.43 4.72 -10.78
N ASN A 197 12.69 4.15 -11.97
CA ASN A 197 11.65 3.50 -12.77
C ASN A 197 11.42 2.02 -12.44
N LYS A 198 12.30 1.40 -11.63
CA LYS A 198 12.23 -0.05 -11.35
C LYS A 198 10.90 -0.46 -10.71
N TYR A 199 10.45 0.28 -9.71
CA TYR A 199 9.17 0.00 -9.05
C TYR A 199 7.96 0.32 -9.95
N PRO A 200 7.85 1.53 -10.55
CA PRO A 200 6.78 1.83 -11.51
C PRO A 200 6.64 0.79 -12.63
N ASN A 201 7.75 0.34 -13.21
CA ASN A 201 7.72 -0.65 -14.30
C ASN A 201 7.17 -2.00 -13.85
N LYS A 202 7.42 -2.43 -12.60
CA LYS A 202 6.81 -3.65 -12.05
C LYS A 202 5.29 -3.52 -11.95
N ILE A 203 4.82 -2.36 -11.50
CA ILE A 203 3.38 -2.07 -11.38
C ILE A 203 2.74 -2.06 -12.76
N PHE A 204 3.31 -1.34 -13.74
CA PHE A 204 2.79 -1.34 -15.11
C PHE A 204 2.75 -2.73 -15.75
N ALA A 205 3.73 -3.59 -15.44
CA ALA A 205 3.71 -4.98 -15.89
C ALA A 205 2.61 -5.79 -15.20
N ALA A 206 2.41 -5.61 -13.88
CA ALA A 206 1.37 -6.28 -13.11
C ALA A 206 -0.04 -5.87 -13.56
N MET A 207 -0.28 -4.58 -13.82
CA MET A 207 -1.57 -4.04 -14.29
C MET A 207 -2.09 -4.76 -15.53
N LYS A 208 -1.21 -5.19 -16.44
CA LYS A 208 -1.61 -5.89 -17.67
C LYS A 208 -2.33 -7.22 -17.41
N ARG A 209 -2.16 -7.81 -16.23
CA ARG A 209 -2.81 -9.07 -15.83
C ARG A 209 -4.26 -8.87 -15.38
N PHE A 210 -4.63 -7.63 -15.06
CA PHE A 210 -5.92 -7.28 -14.47
C PHE A 210 -6.76 -6.39 -15.38
N LYS A 211 -6.24 -5.99 -16.54
CA LYS A 211 -7.08 -5.41 -17.59
C LYS A 211 -8.19 -6.42 -17.86
N ALA A 212 -9.44 -6.00 -17.71
CA ALA A 212 -10.56 -6.78 -18.19
C ALA A 212 -10.21 -7.20 -19.63
N THR A 213 -10.25 -8.49 -19.92
CA THR A 213 -10.42 -8.93 -21.30
C THR A 213 -11.65 -8.20 -21.79
N ASP A 214 -11.53 -7.42 -22.88
CA ASP A 214 -12.68 -6.86 -23.57
C ASP A 214 -13.70 -7.99 -23.72
N THR A 215 -14.69 -8.03 -22.83
CA THR A 215 -15.81 -8.96 -22.94
C THR A 215 -16.59 -8.37 -24.08
N GLY A 216 -16.30 -8.88 -25.28
CA GLY A 216 -16.80 -8.38 -26.56
C GLY A 216 -18.33 -8.27 -26.56
N ILE A 217 -18.79 -7.08 -26.19
CA ILE A 217 -20.10 -6.52 -26.49
C ILE A 217 -19.84 -5.29 -27.36
#